data_AF-A0A968RMY3-F1
#
_entry.id   AF-A0A968RMY3-F1
#
_cell.length_a   1.000
_cell.length_b   1.000
_cell.length_c   1.000
_cell.angle_alpha   90.00
_cell.angle_beta   90.00
_cell.angle_gamma   90.00
#
_symmetry.space_group_name_H-M   'P 1'
#
loop_
_entity.id
_entity.type
_entity.pdbx_description
1 polymer ?
#
loop_
_entity_poly.entity_id
_entity_poly.type
_entity_poly.pdbx_seq_one_letter_code
_entity_poly.pdbx_strand_id
1 'polypeptide(L)'
;MQILKFPFEDVPQFADRDRAYALKYPTLRPFYKYEVNLQTFAQVFQDKSKELINREVLVKVLHDQYQQFPSSPLVQAQIEKLAHPTTFTVVTAHQPSLFTGPLYFIYKIISVINLAELINQHYPDYHVVPVFVMGSEDHDFDEINHLHLFGKRIEWKNDEQGAVGMMKTTSLLPVLEELKGILGESENAQQLFNLMHQAVTTYTHYGTAIQYFVNELFKQYGLVVFNMNEPALKRLFIPYIKQEVFEQTAQPVVEATQQALNKLGFASQAMPRAINFFYMMEQLRNRIVQEDNTFKVLGTDLVFTASEMNTEIETYPERFSPNVVMRPVYQEIILPNLAYIGGGGELAYWQERQKQFEQLGVNFPMLIRRNSAMLVDSGSLKRLEKLGLQMPDLFEATEHLIKRFLKDNAESELSLNHEK
;
A
#
# COMPACT_ATOMS: atom_id res chain seq x y z
N MET A 1 -13.99 15.73 19.97
CA MET A 1 -12.87 14.76 19.93
C MET A 1 -11.63 15.48 20.46
N GLN A 2 -11.00 14.96 21.51
CA GLN A 2 -9.71 15.48 21.98
C GLN A 2 -8.60 14.86 21.14
N ILE A 3 -7.62 15.66 20.70
CA ILE A 3 -6.48 15.19 19.93
C ILE A 3 -5.24 15.33 20.79
N LEU A 4 -4.55 14.20 21.02
CA LEU A 4 -3.24 14.16 21.66
C LEU A 4 -2.19 13.89 20.59
N LYS A 5 -1.10 14.65 20.62
CA LYS A 5 0.01 14.52 19.68
C LYS A 5 1.23 14.03 20.43
N PHE A 6 1.84 12.97 19.92
CA PHE A 6 3.08 12.43 20.44
C PHE A 6 4.19 12.70 19.41
N PRO A 7 5.32 13.27 19.83
CA PRO A 7 6.55 13.29 19.04
C PRO A 7 6.94 11.89 18.55
N PHE A 8 7.56 11.80 17.37
CA PHE A 8 8.01 10.51 16.82
C PHE A 8 9.04 9.80 17.72
N GLU A 9 9.86 10.58 18.42
CA GLU A 9 10.86 10.10 19.38
C GLU A 9 10.25 9.45 20.63
N ASP A 10 9.03 9.84 21.00
CA ASP A 10 8.33 9.32 22.17
C ASP A 10 7.56 8.02 21.91
N VAL A 11 7.52 7.56 20.65
CA VAL A 11 6.82 6.33 20.25
C VAL A 11 7.85 5.22 19.97
N PRO A 12 8.13 4.33 20.94
CA PRO A 12 9.19 3.34 20.84
C PRO A 12 8.94 2.29 19.74
N GLN A 13 7.68 2.06 19.36
CA GLN A 13 7.26 1.07 18.35
C GLN A 13 7.69 1.45 16.93
N PHE A 14 8.02 2.72 16.66
CA PHE A 14 8.52 3.09 15.34
C PHE A 14 9.93 2.55 15.13
N ALA A 15 10.20 2.00 13.95
CA ALA A 15 11.54 1.54 13.60
C ALA A 15 12.52 2.73 13.55
N ASP A 16 13.80 2.48 13.85
CA ASP A 16 14.85 3.51 13.82
C ASP A 16 14.89 4.28 12.50
N ARG A 17 14.71 3.58 11.37
CA ARG A 17 14.67 4.21 10.06
C ARG A 17 13.42 5.07 9.83
N ASP A 18 12.26 4.69 10.35
CA ASP A 18 11.03 5.50 10.26
C ASP A 18 11.22 6.80 11.06
N ARG A 19 11.77 6.71 12.28
CA ARG A 19 12.13 7.87 13.09
C ARG A 19 13.17 8.76 12.40
N ALA A 20 14.26 8.18 11.91
CA ALA A 20 15.31 8.92 11.22
C ALA A 20 14.78 9.65 9.97
N TYR A 21 13.84 9.03 9.23
CA TYR A 21 13.20 9.66 8.08
C TYR A 21 12.28 10.81 8.53
N ALA A 22 11.38 10.57 9.49
CA ALA A 22 10.44 11.56 9.99
C ALA A 22 11.15 12.79 10.61
N LEU A 23 12.27 12.56 11.28
CA LEU A 23 13.11 13.57 11.92
C LEU A 23 14.20 14.15 10.99
N LYS A 24 14.18 13.79 9.70
CA LYS A 24 15.08 14.33 8.65
C LYS A 24 16.56 14.18 8.98
N TYR A 25 16.98 13.02 9.47
CA TYR A 25 18.37 12.76 9.80
C TYR A 25 19.26 12.95 8.56
N PRO A 26 20.36 13.74 8.65
CA PRO A 26 21.21 14.03 7.50
C PRO A 26 21.77 12.79 6.79
N THR A 27 21.96 11.70 7.55
CA THR A 27 22.45 10.41 7.04
C THR A 27 21.49 9.75 6.04
N LEU A 28 20.18 10.02 6.12
CA LEU A 28 19.19 9.49 5.18
C LEU A 28 18.98 10.36 3.94
N ARG A 29 19.42 11.62 3.95
CA ARG A 29 19.21 12.57 2.83
C ARG A 29 19.62 12.02 1.45
N PRO A 30 20.70 11.23 1.30
CA PRO A 30 21.10 10.67 0.00
C PRO A 30 20.15 9.60 -0.59
N PHE A 31 19.14 9.14 0.17
CA PHE A 31 18.27 8.01 -0.20
C PHE A 31 16.83 8.42 -0.54
N TYR A 32 16.56 9.73 -0.64
CA TYR A 32 15.31 10.24 -1.19
C TYR A 32 15.55 11.54 -1.94
N LYS A 33 14.68 11.85 -2.92
CA LYS A 33 14.90 13.01 -3.81
C LYS A 33 14.51 14.33 -3.14
N TYR A 34 13.31 14.41 -2.59
CA TYR A 34 12.67 15.66 -2.16
C TYR A 34 12.53 15.76 -0.65
N GLU A 35 12.66 16.98 -0.11
CA GLU A 35 12.25 17.26 1.27
C GLU A 35 10.74 17.39 1.38
N VAL A 36 10.18 16.84 2.46
CA VAL A 36 8.74 16.90 2.74
C VAL A 36 8.37 18.26 3.33
N ASN A 37 7.94 19.16 2.46
CA ASN A 37 7.26 20.42 2.78
C ASN A 37 6.40 20.87 1.58
N LEU A 38 5.46 21.80 1.80
CA LEU A 38 4.50 22.20 0.78
C LEU A 38 5.16 22.99 -0.36
N GLN A 39 6.20 23.77 -0.07
CA GLN A 39 6.92 24.59 -1.06
C GLN A 39 7.74 23.74 -2.04
N THR A 40 8.24 22.57 -1.61
CA THR A 40 8.97 21.65 -2.48
C THR A 40 8.13 21.18 -3.67
N PHE A 41 6.80 21.16 -3.57
CA PHE A 41 5.93 20.73 -4.67
C PHE A 41 6.09 21.57 -5.94
N ALA A 42 6.51 22.84 -5.85
CA ALA A 42 6.86 23.63 -7.03
C ALA A 42 7.93 22.92 -7.90
N GLN A 43 8.98 22.38 -7.26
CA GLN A 43 10.01 21.59 -7.95
C GLN A 43 9.46 20.23 -8.41
N VAL A 44 8.63 19.57 -7.60
CA VAL A 44 8.06 18.26 -7.94
C VAL A 44 7.18 18.35 -9.20
N PHE A 45 6.34 19.39 -9.30
CA PHE A 45 5.55 19.66 -10.51
C PHE A 45 6.45 19.84 -11.73
N GLN A 46 7.49 20.68 -11.62
CA GLN A 46 8.43 20.93 -12.72
C GLN A 46 9.13 19.66 -13.19
N ASP A 47 9.58 18.82 -12.26
CA ASP A 47 10.26 17.57 -12.59
C ASP A 47 9.31 16.53 -13.18
N LYS A 48 8.13 16.35 -12.59
CA LYS A 48 7.14 15.38 -13.09
C LYS A 48 6.56 15.80 -14.45
N SER A 49 6.47 17.09 -14.74
CA SER A 49 6.01 17.62 -16.02
C SER A 49 6.93 17.29 -17.20
N LYS A 50 8.19 16.90 -16.94
CA LYS A 50 9.15 16.47 -17.98
C LYS A 50 8.91 15.03 -18.43
N GLU A 51 8.17 14.24 -17.65
CA GLU A 51 7.89 12.84 -17.99
C GLU A 51 6.74 12.72 -18.97
N LEU A 52 6.91 11.82 -19.95
CA LEU A 52 5.87 11.49 -20.91
C LEU A 52 4.97 10.40 -20.33
N ILE A 53 3.85 10.82 -19.75
CA ILE A 53 2.80 9.92 -19.27
C ILE A 53 1.73 9.74 -20.35
N ASN A 54 1.37 8.50 -20.65
CA ASN A 54 0.27 8.20 -21.58
C ASN A 54 -1.09 8.39 -20.88
N ARG A 55 -1.50 9.66 -20.78
CA ARG A 55 -2.74 10.07 -20.10
C ARG A 55 -4.00 9.53 -20.78
N GLU A 56 -3.98 9.38 -22.10
CA GLU A 56 -5.10 8.81 -22.86
C GLU A 56 -5.40 7.37 -22.42
N VAL A 57 -4.37 6.51 -22.38
CA VAL A 57 -4.51 5.13 -21.93
C VAL A 57 -4.92 5.07 -20.46
N LEU A 58 -4.31 5.89 -19.59
CA LEU A 58 -4.67 5.97 -18.16
C LEU A 58 -6.16 6.31 -17.97
N VAL A 59 -6.62 7.38 -18.61
CA VAL A 59 -8.01 7.87 -18.48
C VAL A 59 -8.99 6.86 -19.05
N LYS A 60 -8.69 6.26 -20.21
CA LYS A 60 -9.52 5.21 -20.80
C LYS A 60 -9.68 4.03 -19.85
N VAL A 61 -8.58 3.50 -19.30
CA VAL A 61 -8.61 2.36 -18.38
C VAL A 61 -9.41 2.69 -17.11
N LEU A 62 -9.22 3.88 -16.55
CA LEU A 62 -10.00 4.32 -15.39
C LEU A 62 -11.49 4.43 -15.72
N HIS A 63 -11.86 4.98 -16.89
CA HIS A 63 -13.26 5.01 -17.32
C HIS A 63 -13.84 3.60 -17.45
N ASP A 64 -13.14 2.69 -18.12
CA ASP A 64 -13.57 1.29 -18.29
C ASP A 64 -13.78 0.60 -16.94
N GLN A 65 -12.86 0.80 -15.98
CA GLN A 65 -13.00 0.25 -14.62
C GLN A 65 -14.20 0.82 -13.87
N TYR A 66 -14.50 2.11 -14.04
CA TYR A 66 -15.58 2.78 -13.32
C TYR A 66 -16.96 2.63 -13.98
N GLN A 67 -17.04 2.18 -15.24
CA GLN A 67 -18.32 1.93 -15.92
C GLN A 67 -19.17 0.85 -15.24
N GLN A 68 -18.54 -0.09 -14.52
CA GLN A 68 -19.23 -1.17 -13.80
C GLN A 68 -19.75 -0.75 -12.41
N PHE A 69 -19.47 0.48 -11.96
CA PHE A 69 -19.87 1.00 -10.65
C PHE A 69 -21.01 2.03 -10.78
N PRO A 70 -21.79 2.24 -9.70
CA PRO A 70 -22.70 3.37 -9.64
C PRO A 70 -21.98 4.70 -9.90
N SER A 71 -22.63 5.57 -10.67
CA SER A 71 -22.06 6.86 -11.06
C SER A 71 -21.67 7.68 -9.84
N SER A 72 -20.46 8.24 -9.88
CA SER A 72 -19.86 9.06 -8.83
C SER A 72 -19.35 10.35 -9.48
N PRO A 73 -20.17 11.42 -9.56
CA PRO A 73 -19.85 12.61 -10.37
C PRO A 73 -18.50 13.23 -10.03
N LEU A 74 -18.17 13.31 -8.73
CA LEU A 74 -16.88 13.85 -8.31
C LEU A 74 -15.72 12.96 -8.78
N VAL A 75 -15.82 11.64 -8.66
CA VAL A 75 -14.77 10.71 -9.10
C VAL A 75 -14.62 10.72 -10.63
N GLN A 76 -15.72 10.77 -11.37
CA GLN A 76 -15.70 10.90 -12.84
C GLN A 76 -15.01 12.19 -13.27
N ALA A 77 -15.32 13.32 -12.63
CA ALA A 77 -14.65 14.58 -12.89
C ALA A 77 -13.13 14.52 -12.58
N GLN A 78 -12.72 13.76 -11.55
CA GLN A 78 -11.30 13.54 -11.26
C GLN A 78 -10.62 12.73 -12.37
N ILE A 79 -11.27 11.67 -12.85
CA ILE A 79 -10.76 10.83 -13.95
C ILE A 79 -10.61 11.67 -15.22
N GLU A 80 -11.63 12.44 -15.59
CA GLU A 80 -11.60 13.31 -16.78
C GLU A 80 -10.46 14.33 -16.71
N LYS A 81 -10.25 14.94 -15.54
CA LYS A 81 -9.18 15.92 -15.34
C LYS A 81 -7.78 15.33 -15.57
N LEU A 82 -7.56 14.03 -15.36
CA LEU A 82 -6.25 13.39 -15.57
C LEU A 82 -5.80 13.44 -17.03
N ALA A 83 -6.70 13.71 -17.98
CA ALA A 83 -6.35 13.97 -19.38
C ALA A 83 -5.52 15.25 -19.56
N HIS A 84 -5.65 16.23 -18.67
CA HIS A 84 -4.95 17.51 -18.77
C HIS A 84 -3.48 17.43 -18.30
N PRO A 85 -2.55 18.11 -18.98
CA PRO A 85 -1.12 18.07 -18.64
C PRO A 85 -0.80 18.71 -17.27
N THR A 86 -1.64 19.62 -16.79
CA THR A 86 -1.53 20.28 -15.48
C THR A 86 -2.20 19.50 -14.35
N THR A 87 -2.74 18.31 -14.64
CA THR A 87 -3.31 17.43 -13.61
C THR A 87 -2.33 16.35 -13.21
N PHE A 88 -2.16 16.14 -11.91
CA PHE A 88 -1.24 15.19 -11.31
C PHE A 88 -1.96 14.32 -10.27
N THR A 89 -1.27 13.32 -9.76
CA THR A 89 -1.78 12.48 -8.67
C THR A 89 -0.92 12.59 -7.43
N VAL A 90 -1.52 12.28 -6.29
CA VAL A 90 -0.79 11.79 -5.12
C VAL A 90 -1.32 10.40 -4.80
N VAL A 91 -0.43 9.47 -4.47
CA VAL A 91 -0.73 8.04 -4.44
C VAL A 91 -0.41 7.43 -3.08
N THR A 92 -1.33 6.61 -2.58
CA THR A 92 -0.99 5.56 -1.60
C THR A 92 -1.37 4.20 -2.19
N ALA A 93 -0.74 3.13 -1.70
CA ALA A 93 -1.11 1.77 -2.11
C ALA A 93 -1.34 0.85 -0.91
N HIS A 94 -2.15 -0.18 -1.12
CA HIS A 94 -2.28 -1.33 -0.22
C HIS A 94 -2.76 -2.56 -0.97
N GLN A 95 -2.38 -3.75 -0.50
CA GLN A 95 -3.11 -4.97 -0.86
C GLN A 95 -4.58 -4.86 -0.43
N PRO A 96 -5.51 -5.51 -1.15
CA PRO A 96 -6.92 -5.54 -0.78
C PRO A 96 -7.12 -6.43 0.46
N SER A 97 -6.86 -5.92 1.66
CA SER A 97 -7.08 -6.68 2.90
C SER A 97 -8.56 -6.94 3.15
N LEU A 98 -8.89 -8.10 3.74
CA LEU A 98 -10.26 -8.51 4.06
C LEU A 98 -11.01 -7.41 4.82
N PHE A 99 -12.03 -6.84 4.15
CA PHE A 99 -12.85 -5.74 4.65
C PHE A 99 -12.05 -4.57 5.24
N THR A 100 -11.02 -4.14 4.49
CA THR A 100 -10.00 -3.13 4.85
C THR A 100 -8.95 -3.57 5.86
N GLY A 101 -9.17 -4.70 6.55
CA GLY A 101 -8.27 -5.27 7.54
C GLY A 101 -7.81 -4.24 8.59
N PRO A 102 -6.51 -3.90 8.63
CA PRO A 102 -5.97 -2.96 9.61
C PRO A 102 -6.39 -1.51 9.33
N LEU A 103 -6.66 -0.76 10.40
CA LEU A 103 -7.14 0.63 10.33
C LEU A 103 -6.21 1.59 9.58
N TYR A 104 -4.92 1.27 9.45
CA TYR A 104 -4.01 2.07 8.65
C TYR A 104 -4.33 2.06 7.15
N PHE A 105 -5.10 1.09 6.65
CA PHE A 105 -5.63 1.07 5.29
C PHE A 105 -6.46 2.33 5.03
N ILE A 106 -7.36 2.64 5.97
CA ILE A 106 -8.19 3.85 5.97
C ILE A 106 -7.33 5.10 6.17
N TYR A 107 -6.37 5.08 7.09
CA TYR A 107 -5.51 6.25 7.34
C TYR A 107 -4.63 6.63 6.15
N LYS A 108 -4.18 5.65 5.37
CA LYS A 108 -3.48 5.88 4.10
C LYS A 108 -4.36 6.69 3.14
N ILE A 109 -5.59 6.23 2.94
CA ILE A 109 -6.56 6.87 2.05
C ILE A 109 -6.89 8.30 2.50
N ILE A 110 -7.18 8.49 3.79
CA ILE A 110 -7.44 9.83 4.33
C ILE A 110 -6.22 10.74 4.18
N SER A 111 -5.00 10.20 4.35
CA SER A 111 -3.77 10.99 4.18
C SER A 111 -3.59 11.48 2.74
N VAL A 112 -3.89 10.64 1.74
CA VAL A 112 -3.76 11.03 0.33
C VAL A 112 -4.83 12.04 -0.09
N ILE A 113 -6.07 11.90 0.40
CA ILE A 113 -7.16 12.87 0.19
C ILE A 113 -6.77 14.24 0.77
N ASN A 114 -6.40 14.29 2.05
CA ASN A 114 -6.02 15.55 2.70
C ASN A 114 -4.83 16.23 2.03
N LEU A 115 -3.85 15.46 1.56
CA LEU A 115 -2.72 16.03 0.83
C LEU A 115 -3.13 16.62 -0.51
N ALA A 116 -3.97 15.93 -1.28
CA ALA A 116 -4.48 16.44 -2.55
C ALA A 116 -5.25 17.77 -2.35
N GLU A 117 -6.12 17.84 -1.33
CA GLU A 117 -6.83 19.07 -0.97
C GLU A 117 -5.87 20.21 -0.62
N LEU A 118 -4.86 19.94 0.21
CA LEU A 118 -3.87 20.93 0.62
C LEU A 118 -3.07 21.47 -0.57
N ILE A 119 -2.64 20.60 -1.49
CA ILE A 119 -1.87 21.02 -2.67
C ILE A 119 -2.76 21.81 -3.62
N ASN A 120 -4.00 21.38 -3.87
CA ASN A 120 -4.95 22.11 -4.74
C ASN A 120 -5.28 23.51 -4.23
N GLN A 121 -5.33 23.70 -2.91
CA GLN A 121 -5.51 25.02 -2.31
C GLN A 121 -4.27 25.92 -2.48
N HIS A 122 -3.07 25.33 -2.39
CA HIS A 122 -1.82 26.09 -2.45
C HIS A 122 -1.33 26.38 -3.87
N TYR A 123 -1.67 25.51 -4.83
CA TYR A 123 -1.22 25.57 -6.21
C TYR A 123 -2.42 25.53 -7.18
N PRO A 124 -3.20 26.63 -7.30
CA PRO A 124 -4.46 26.65 -8.06
C PRO A 124 -4.30 26.49 -9.58
N ASP A 125 -3.08 26.68 -10.11
CA ASP A 125 -2.77 26.47 -11.54
C ASP A 125 -2.66 24.97 -11.91
N TYR A 126 -2.53 24.11 -10.91
CA TYR A 126 -2.48 22.67 -11.06
C TYR A 126 -3.72 22.02 -10.44
N HIS A 127 -3.97 20.78 -10.83
CA HIS A 127 -4.99 19.95 -10.18
C HIS A 127 -4.37 18.64 -9.73
N VAL A 128 -4.66 18.21 -8.50
CA VAL A 128 -4.13 17.00 -7.89
C VAL A 128 -5.26 16.07 -7.50
N VAL A 129 -5.21 14.85 -8.03
CA VAL A 129 -6.18 13.79 -7.79
C VAL A 129 -5.64 12.83 -6.72
N PRO A 130 -6.40 12.56 -5.64
CA PRO A 130 -6.02 11.53 -4.68
C PRO A 130 -6.30 10.14 -5.27
N VAL A 131 -5.26 9.29 -5.29
CA VAL A 131 -5.34 7.94 -5.87
C VAL A 131 -4.98 6.89 -4.83
N PHE A 132 -5.81 5.85 -4.75
CA PHE A 132 -5.52 4.62 -4.02
C PHE A 132 -5.24 3.49 -5.02
N VAL A 133 -4.01 3.01 -5.07
CA VAL A 133 -3.62 1.87 -5.92
C VAL A 133 -3.81 0.56 -5.15
N MET A 134 -4.59 -0.35 -5.72
CA MET A 134 -4.78 -1.67 -5.16
C MET A 134 -3.63 -2.61 -5.54
N GLY A 135 -3.06 -3.29 -4.55
CA GLY A 135 -2.08 -4.36 -4.70
C GLY A 135 -2.71 -5.68 -5.15
N SER A 136 -3.59 -5.64 -6.15
CA SER A 136 -4.41 -6.79 -6.58
C SER A 136 -3.61 -7.92 -7.23
N GLU A 137 -2.43 -7.63 -7.76
CA GLU A 137 -1.54 -8.65 -8.33
C GLU A 137 -0.77 -9.45 -7.27
N ASP A 138 -0.83 -9.09 -5.98
CA ASP A 138 -0.10 -9.84 -4.96
C ASP A 138 -0.61 -11.28 -4.83
N HIS A 139 0.23 -12.20 -4.33
CA HIS A 139 -0.17 -13.59 -4.06
C HIS A 139 -0.10 -13.95 -2.57
N ASP A 140 0.27 -13.01 -1.70
CA ASP A 140 0.30 -13.22 -0.25
C ASP A 140 -1.13 -13.19 0.33
N PHE A 141 -1.83 -14.32 0.18
CA PHE A 141 -3.18 -14.49 0.69
C PHE A 141 -3.23 -14.45 2.22
N ASP A 142 -2.24 -15.03 2.90
CA ASP A 142 -2.21 -15.11 4.36
C ASP A 142 -2.14 -13.72 5.02
N GLU A 143 -1.48 -12.76 4.36
CA GLU A 143 -1.45 -11.36 4.82
C GLU A 143 -2.84 -10.68 4.75
N ILE A 144 -3.67 -11.03 3.75
CA ILE A 144 -4.93 -10.34 3.50
C ILE A 144 -6.17 -11.07 4.01
N ASN A 145 -6.08 -12.37 4.31
CA ASN A 145 -7.24 -13.24 4.49
C ASN A 145 -7.97 -13.08 5.82
N HIS A 146 -7.57 -12.13 6.69
CA HIS A 146 -8.14 -12.05 8.02
C HIS A 146 -8.33 -10.61 8.50
N LEU A 147 -9.24 -10.44 9.46
CA LEU A 147 -9.39 -9.20 10.20
C LEU A 147 -9.63 -9.49 11.68
N HIS A 148 -9.29 -8.51 12.53
CA HIS A 148 -9.53 -8.58 13.96
C HIS A 148 -10.60 -7.57 14.36
N LEU A 149 -11.71 -8.05 14.90
CA LEU A 149 -12.84 -7.22 15.31
C LEU A 149 -13.33 -7.63 16.70
N PHE A 150 -13.34 -6.68 17.63
CA PHE A 150 -13.77 -6.89 19.03
C PHE A 150 -13.14 -8.12 19.72
N GLY A 151 -11.85 -8.35 19.47
CA GLY A 151 -11.10 -9.47 20.04
C GLY A 151 -11.32 -10.82 19.34
N LYS A 152 -12.10 -10.86 18.25
CA LYS A 152 -12.28 -12.04 17.40
C LYS A 152 -11.46 -11.90 16.13
N ARG A 153 -10.86 -13.00 15.67
CA ARG A 153 -10.22 -13.10 14.36
C ARG A 153 -11.21 -13.77 13.40
N ILE A 154 -11.58 -13.05 12.35
CA ILE A 154 -12.37 -13.58 11.23
C ILE A 154 -11.39 -13.93 10.12
N GLU A 155 -11.53 -15.11 9.53
CA GLU A 155 -10.62 -15.62 8.51
C GLU A 155 -11.40 -16.07 7.27
N TRP A 156 -11.00 -15.54 6.12
CA TRP A 156 -11.43 -15.97 4.80
C TRP A 156 -10.63 -17.18 4.37
N LYS A 157 -11.32 -18.29 4.15
CA LYS A 157 -10.73 -19.52 3.63
C LYS A 157 -10.96 -19.60 2.13
N ASN A 158 -9.89 -19.79 1.38
CA ASN A 158 -9.91 -19.96 -0.06
C ASN A 158 -8.77 -20.90 -0.49
N ASP A 159 -9.04 -21.77 -1.46
CA ASP A 159 -8.05 -22.69 -2.02
C ASP A 159 -7.49 -22.19 -3.38
N GLU A 160 -8.05 -21.11 -3.93
CA GLU A 160 -7.57 -20.48 -5.15
C GLU A 160 -6.13 -19.98 -5.01
N GLN A 161 -5.43 -19.96 -6.14
CA GLN A 161 -4.02 -19.59 -6.26
C GLN A 161 -3.85 -18.34 -7.14
N GLY A 162 -2.62 -17.85 -7.24
CA GLY A 162 -2.28 -16.71 -8.09
C GLY A 162 -2.60 -15.37 -7.44
N ALA A 163 -2.99 -14.38 -8.25
CA ALA A 163 -3.22 -13.02 -7.79
C ALA A 163 -4.48 -12.91 -6.92
N VAL A 164 -4.35 -12.34 -5.73
CA VAL A 164 -5.45 -12.18 -4.75
C VAL A 164 -6.64 -11.40 -5.33
N GLY A 165 -6.39 -10.45 -6.22
CA GLY A 165 -7.45 -9.69 -6.87
C GLY A 165 -8.32 -10.51 -7.82
N MET A 166 -7.81 -11.64 -8.32
CA MET A 166 -8.53 -12.53 -9.26
C MET A 166 -9.36 -13.60 -8.56
N MET A 167 -9.15 -13.81 -7.26
CA MET A 167 -9.93 -14.76 -6.45
C MET A 167 -11.43 -14.44 -6.51
N LYS A 168 -12.26 -15.48 -6.45
CA LYS A 168 -13.71 -15.36 -6.54
C LYS A 168 -14.31 -14.94 -5.21
N THR A 169 -15.27 -14.02 -5.27
CA THR A 169 -15.99 -13.52 -4.10
C THR A 169 -16.94 -14.53 -3.48
N THR A 170 -17.31 -15.61 -4.20
CA THR A 170 -18.23 -16.64 -3.70
C THR A 170 -17.75 -17.30 -2.40
N SER A 171 -16.42 -17.41 -2.21
CA SER A 171 -15.84 -17.98 -0.99
C SER A 171 -15.92 -17.04 0.23
N LEU A 172 -16.33 -15.77 0.04
CA LEU A 172 -16.51 -14.79 1.13
C LEU A 172 -17.91 -14.85 1.78
N LEU A 173 -18.88 -15.56 1.19
CA LEU A 173 -20.24 -15.62 1.76
C LEU A 173 -20.26 -16.11 3.23
N PRO A 174 -19.53 -17.17 3.63
CA PRO A 174 -19.48 -17.57 5.04
C PRO A 174 -18.88 -16.50 5.95
N VAL A 175 -17.88 -15.76 5.44
CA VAL A 175 -17.19 -14.69 6.17
C VAL A 175 -18.13 -13.50 6.40
N LEU A 176 -18.98 -13.17 5.42
CA LEU A 176 -20.01 -12.14 5.57
C LEU A 176 -21.01 -12.49 6.67
N GLU A 177 -21.49 -13.74 6.73
CA GLU A 177 -22.44 -14.15 7.76
C GLU A 177 -21.83 -14.08 9.17
N GLU A 178 -20.58 -14.50 9.33
CA GLU A 178 -19.86 -14.33 10.60
C GLU A 178 -19.72 -12.85 10.98
N LEU A 179 -19.34 -12.01 10.02
CA LEU A 179 -19.17 -10.57 10.22
C LEU A 179 -20.48 -9.90 10.64
N LYS A 180 -21.61 -10.27 10.03
CA LYS A 180 -22.94 -9.75 10.37
C LYS A 180 -23.25 -9.96 11.86
N GLY A 181 -22.99 -11.16 12.36
CA GLY A 181 -23.20 -11.50 13.77
C GLY A 181 -22.31 -10.71 14.74
N ILE A 182 -21.13 -10.24 14.29
CA ILE A 182 -20.18 -9.49 15.13
C ILE A 182 -20.48 -7.98 15.12
N LEU A 183 -20.89 -7.41 13.98
CA LEU A 183 -21.17 -5.98 13.85
C LEU A 183 -22.39 -5.53 14.66
N GLY A 184 -23.38 -6.41 14.82
CA GLY A 184 -24.63 -6.13 15.53
C GLY A 184 -25.63 -5.31 14.71
N GLU A 185 -26.63 -4.75 15.39
CA GLU A 185 -27.87 -4.24 14.77
C GLU A 185 -27.98 -2.71 14.72
N SER A 186 -26.88 -1.98 14.94
CA SER A 186 -26.91 -0.52 14.80
C SER A 186 -27.12 -0.12 13.34
N GLU A 187 -27.68 1.07 13.09
CA GLU A 187 -27.86 1.59 11.73
C GLU A 187 -26.55 1.62 10.95
N ASN A 188 -25.45 2.09 11.58
CA ASN A 188 -24.13 2.10 10.96
C ASN A 188 -23.61 0.69 10.64
N ALA A 189 -23.88 -0.28 11.51
CA ALA A 189 -23.50 -1.68 11.28
C ALA A 189 -24.25 -2.26 10.08
N GLN A 190 -25.56 -2.02 9.99
CA GLN A 190 -26.38 -2.47 8.87
C GLN A 190 -25.96 -1.81 7.56
N GLN A 191 -25.69 -0.50 7.55
CA GLN A 191 -25.20 0.21 6.37
C GLN A 191 -23.85 -0.35 5.89
N LEU A 192 -22.89 -0.51 6.80
CA LEU A 192 -21.56 -1.06 6.48
C LEU A 192 -21.67 -2.50 5.95
N PHE A 193 -22.47 -3.34 6.63
CA PHE A 193 -22.71 -4.71 6.20
C PHE A 193 -23.34 -4.78 4.80
N ASN A 194 -24.40 -3.99 4.56
CA ASN A 194 -25.08 -3.97 3.26
C ASN A 194 -24.13 -3.58 2.13
N LEU A 195 -23.24 -2.62 2.39
CA LEU A 195 -22.24 -2.20 1.43
C LEU A 195 -21.24 -3.34 1.10
N MET A 196 -20.72 -4.05 2.11
CA MET A 196 -19.82 -5.19 1.90
C MET A 196 -20.54 -6.36 1.23
N HIS A 197 -21.76 -6.67 1.65
CA HIS A 197 -22.60 -7.70 1.07
C HIS A 197 -22.87 -7.43 -0.41
N GLN A 198 -23.21 -6.18 -0.77
CA GLN A 198 -23.40 -5.79 -2.16
C GLN A 198 -22.11 -5.95 -2.97
N ALA A 199 -20.95 -5.53 -2.43
CA ALA A 199 -19.66 -5.68 -3.10
C ALA A 199 -19.37 -7.15 -3.45
N VAL A 200 -19.53 -8.04 -2.48
CA VAL A 200 -19.25 -9.48 -2.63
C VAL A 200 -20.25 -10.18 -3.54
N THR A 201 -21.53 -9.81 -3.49
CA THR A 201 -22.58 -10.50 -4.26
C THR A 201 -22.74 -9.97 -5.69
N THR A 202 -22.30 -8.73 -5.96
CA THR A 202 -22.41 -8.10 -7.30
C THR A 202 -21.21 -8.42 -8.19
N TYR A 203 -19.99 -8.42 -7.62
CA TYR A 203 -18.76 -8.54 -8.40
C TYR A 203 -18.13 -9.91 -8.21
N THR A 204 -17.71 -10.54 -9.31
CA THR A 204 -17.14 -11.90 -9.30
C THR A 204 -15.74 -11.97 -8.69
N HIS A 205 -14.89 -10.99 -9.01
CA HIS A 205 -13.49 -10.98 -8.59
C HIS A 205 -13.29 -10.08 -7.38
N TYR A 206 -12.48 -10.55 -6.43
CA TYR A 206 -12.22 -9.90 -5.16
C TYR A 206 -11.64 -8.49 -5.32
N GLY A 207 -10.72 -8.30 -6.26
CA GLY A 207 -10.13 -7.00 -6.56
C GLY A 207 -11.19 -5.96 -6.95
N THR A 208 -12.14 -6.34 -7.82
CA THR A 208 -13.25 -5.47 -8.24
C THR A 208 -14.23 -5.20 -7.10
N ALA A 209 -14.54 -6.20 -6.28
CA ALA A 209 -15.40 -6.02 -5.12
C ALA A 209 -14.81 -5.03 -4.12
N ILE A 210 -13.50 -5.14 -3.82
CA ILE A 210 -12.82 -4.20 -2.94
C ILE A 210 -12.68 -2.82 -3.59
N GLN A 211 -12.48 -2.74 -4.91
CA GLN A 211 -12.48 -1.46 -5.62
C GLN A 211 -13.78 -0.70 -5.43
N TYR A 212 -14.91 -1.40 -5.67
CA TYR A 212 -16.25 -0.87 -5.44
C TYR A 212 -16.43 -0.45 -3.99
N PHE A 213 -16.06 -1.32 -3.04
CA PHE A 213 -16.22 -1.06 -1.61
C PHE A 213 -15.48 0.21 -1.17
N VAL A 214 -14.21 0.34 -1.54
CA VAL A 214 -13.40 1.52 -1.22
C VAL A 214 -13.92 2.76 -1.95
N ASN A 215 -14.38 2.63 -3.20
CA ASN A 215 -15.00 3.73 -3.91
C ASN A 215 -16.24 4.24 -3.15
N GLU A 216 -17.15 3.38 -2.75
CA GLU A 216 -18.37 3.81 -2.03
C GLU A 216 -18.06 4.49 -0.70
N LEU A 217 -17.03 4.05 0.03
CA LEU A 217 -16.58 4.68 1.27
C LEU A 217 -16.03 6.10 1.07
N PHE A 218 -15.40 6.38 -0.08
CA PHE A 218 -14.60 7.61 -0.28
C PHE A 218 -14.97 8.45 -1.50
N LYS A 219 -15.95 8.05 -2.31
CA LYS A 219 -16.34 8.75 -3.55
C LYS A 219 -16.75 10.20 -3.33
N GLN A 220 -17.33 10.50 -2.17
CA GLN A 220 -17.71 11.87 -1.78
C GLN A 220 -16.49 12.81 -1.63
N TYR A 221 -15.29 12.25 -1.47
CA TYR A 221 -14.02 12.99 -1.40
C TYR A 221 -13.23 12.93 -2.72
N GLY A 222 -13.80 12.35 -3.78
CA GLY A 222 -13.15 12.28 -5.09
C GLY A 222 -11.92 11.37 -5.14
N LEU A 223 -11.85 10.36 -4.26
CA LEU A 223 -10.82 9.33 -4.34
C LEU A 223 -10.98 8.51 -5.62
N VAL A 224 -9.91 8.36 -6.39
CA VAL A 224 -9.83 7.41 -7.50
C VAL A 224 -9.15 6.12 -7.00
N VAL A 225 -9.90 5.02 -7.01
CA VAL A 225 -9.44 3.68 -6.63
C VAL A 225 -9.03 2.96 -7.92
N PHE A 226 -7.75 2.60 -8.02
CA PHE A 226 -7.16 2.18 -9.29
C PHE A 226 -6.61 0.75 -9.21
N ASN A 227 -7.10 -0.11 -10.10
CA ASN A 227 -6.48 -1.41 -10.37
C ASN A 227 -5.50 -1.25 -11.54
N MET A 228 -4.22 -1.56 -11.33
CA MET A 228 -3.21 -1.43 -12.38
C MET A 228 -3.01 -2.71 -13.22
N ASN A 229 -3.71 -3.80 -12.89
CA ASN A 229 -3.57 -5.08 -13.58
C ASN A 229 -4.38 -5.12 -14.89
N GLU A 230 -3.97 -4.31 -15.86
CA GLU A 230 -4.70 -4.11 -17.11
C GLU A 230 -3.76 -4.25 -18.33
N PRO A 231 -4.12 -5.02 -19.37
CA PRO A 231 -3.26 -5.22 -20.54
C PRO A 231 -2.81 -3.93 -21.21
N ALA A 232 -3.70 -2.94 -21.30
CA ALA A 232 -3.38 -1.65 -21.93
C ALA A 232 -2.29 -0.88 -21.16
N LEU A 233 -2.29 -0.95 -19.83
CA LEU A 233 -1.25 -0.34 -18.99
C LEU A 233 0.06 -1.12 -19.09
N LYS A 234 -0.01 -2.46 -19.06
CA LYS A 234 1.16 -3.35 -19.14
C LYS A 234 1.90 -3.20 -20.47
N ARG A 235 1.20 -2.91 -21.57
CA ARG A 235 1.81 -2.55 -22.86
C ARG A 235 2.77 -1.36 -22.76
N LEU A 236 2.44 -0.34 -21.98
CA LEU A 236 3.33 0.81 -21.76
C LEU A 236 4.59 0.43 -20.98
N PHE A 237 4.54 -0.68 -20.25
CA PHE A 237 5.62 -1.16 -19.39
C PHE A 237 6.55 -2.18 -20.07
N ILE A 238 6.23 -2.62 -21.30
CA ILE A 238 7.02 -3.58 -22.09
C ILE A 238 8.52 -3.26 -22.11
N PRO A 239 8.97 -2.02 -22.37
CA PRO A 239 10.41 -1.71 -22.41
C PRO A 239 11.13 -2.07 -21.11
N TYR A 240 10.49 -1.79 -19.97
CA TYR A 240 11.03 -2.04 -18.64
C TYR A 240 10.93 -3.52 -18.24
N ILE A 241 9.86 -4.22 -18.67
CA ILE A 241 9.75 -5.68 -18.51
C ILE A 241 10.93 -6.35 -19.23
N LYS A 242 11.17 -6.00 -20.51
CA LYS A 242 12.28 -6.57 -21.28
C LYS A 242 13.63 -6.26 -20.65
N GLN A 243 13.90 -5.00 -20.32
CA GLN A 243 15.16 -4.61 -19.70
C GLN A 243 15.42 -5.41 -18.43
N GLU A 244 14.43 -5.56 -17.55
CA GLU A 244 14.61 -6.31 -16.31
C GLU A 244 14.73 -7.82 -16.54
N VAL A 245 13.93 -8.41 -17.44
CA VAL A 245 13.97 -9.86 -17.71
C VAL A 245 15.27 -10.27 -18.38
N PHE A 246 15.79 -9.48 -19.33
CA PHE A 246 16.97 -9.83 -20.12
C PHE A 246 18.29 -9.28 -19.55
N GLU A 247 18.27 -8.13 -18.88
CA GLU A 247 19.48 -7.46 -18.40
C GLU A 247 19.60 -7.42 -16.87
N GLN A 248 18.53 -7.76 -16.12
CA GLN A 248 18.56 -7.95 -14.65
C GLN A 248 19.11 -6.75 -13.87
N THR A 249 18.84 -5.54 -14.38
CA THR A 249 19.54 -4.32 -13.93
C THR A 249 19.19 -3.89 -12.51
N ALA A 250 18.00 -4.24 -12.00
CA ALA A 250 17.55 -3.74 -10.71
C ALA A 250 18.35 -4.31 -9.52
N GLN A 251 18.70 -5.60 -9.55
CA GLN A 251 19.35 -6.27 -8.44
C GLN A 251 20.64 -5.59 -7.96
N PRO A 252 21.68 -5.42 -8.81
CA PRO A 252 22.96 -4.85 -8.35
C PRO A 252 22.81 -3.43 -7.81
N VAL A 253 21.89 -2.64 -8.36
CA VAL A 253 21.68 -1.23 -8.00
C VAL A 253 20.97 -1.11 -6.65
N VAL A 254 19.95 -1.94 -6.43
CA VAL A 254 19.22 -1.99 -5.16
C VAL A 254 20.13 -2.56 -4.06
N GLU A 255 20.88 -3.63 -4.33
CA GLU A 255 21.81 -4.21 -3.37
C GLU A 255 22.92 -3.23 -2.96
N ALA A 256 23.48 -2.47 -3.91
CA ALA A 256 24.46 -1.43 -3.60
C ALA A 256 23.88 -0.34 -2.67
N THR A 257 22.64 0.08 -2.92
CA THR A 257 21.93 1.06 -2.08
C THR A 257 21.66 0.49 -0.69
N GLN A 258 21.24 -0.77 -0.61
CA GLN A 258 21.04 -1.50 0.64
C GLN A 258 22.33 -1.63 1.45
N GLN A 259 23.45 -1.94 0.81
CA GLN A 259 24.75 -1.98 1.49
C GLN A 259 25.14 -0.62 2.09
N ALA A 260 24.85 0.48 1.38
CA ALA A 260 25.07 1.82 1.90
C ALA A 260 24.19 2.13 3.12
N LEU A 261 22.91 1.72 3.11
CA LEU A 261 21.99 1.86 4.24
C LEU A 261 22.40 0.99 5.44
N ASN A 262 22.81 -0.26 5.20
CA ASN A 262 23.27 -1.18 6.24
C ASN A 262 24.51 -0.64 6.96
N LYS A 263 25.44 0.00 6.24
CA LYS A 263 26.60 0.69 6.84
C LYS A 263 26.21 1.85 7.76
N LEU A 264 25.02 2.42 7.60
CA LEU A 264 24.45 3.46 8.45
C LEU A 264 23.60 2.89 9.61
N GLY A 265 23.53 1.56 9.76
CA GLY A 265 22.75 0.89 10.79
C GLY A 265 21.28 0.63 10.41
N PHE A 266 20.90 0.84 9.16
CA PHE A 266 19.53 0.61 8.69
C PHE A 266 19.41 -0.69 7.90
N ALA A 267 18.71 -1.67 8.46
CA ALA A 267 18.50 -2.97 7.83
C ALA A 267 17.67 -2.88 6.52
N SER A 268 18.07 -3.67 5.53
CA SER A 268 17.31 -3.89 4.28
C SER A 268 15.89 -4.41 4.55
N GLN A 269 14.91 -3.94 3.78
CA GLN A 269 13.49 -4.33 3.91
C GLN A 269 12.99 -5.24 2.79
N ALA A 270 13.58 -5.16 1.60
CA ALA A 270 13.19 -5.99 0.46
C ALA A 270 14.38 -6.80 -0.06
N MET A 271 14.12 -7.96 -0.65
CA MET A 271 15.18 -8.75 -1.29
C MET A 271 15.00 -8.67 -2.81
N PRO A 272 15.86 -7.91 -3.53
CA PRO A 272 15.85 -7.94 -4.98
C PRO A 272 16.27 -9.33 -5.50
N ARG A 273 15.80 -9.67 -6.69
CA ARG A 273 16.11 -10.93 -7.38
C ARG A 273 16.73 -10.63 -8.74
N ALA A 274 17.32 -11.64 -9.36
CA ALA A 274 17.80 -11.57 -10.74
C ALA A 274 16.70 -11.07 -11.70
N ILE A 275 15.52 -11.69 -11.65
CA ILE A 275 14.34 -11.22 -12.39
C ILE A 275 13.28 -10.77 -11.38
N ASN A 276 12.94 -9.48 -11.40
CA ASN A 276 11.98 -8.88 -10.48
C ASN A 276 10.51 -8.89 -10.99
N PHE A 277 10.18 -9.90 -11.80
CA PHE A 277 8.84 -10.19 -12.31
C PHE A 277 8.40 -11.62 -12.01
N PHE A 278 7.10 -11.78 -11.77
CA PHE A 278 6.40 -13.05 -11.78
C PHE A 278 5.69 -13.24 -13.13
N TYR A 279 5.57 -14.50 -13.55
CA TYR A 279 4.67 -14.89 -14.63
C TYR A 279 3.30 -15.25 -14.05
N MET A 280 2.26 -14.65 -14.61
CA MET A 280 0.91 -14.66 -14.06
C MET A 280 -0.11 -15.12 -15.10
N MET A 281 -0.95 -16.08 -14.71
CA MET A 281 -2.13 -16.52 -15.46
C MET A 281 -3.27 -16.78 -14.45
N GLU A 282 -4.43 -17.23 -14.92
CA GLU A 282 -5.49 -17.67 -14.01
C GLU A 282 -4.96 -18.76 -13.07
N GLN A 283 -5.19 -18.59 -11.76
CA GLN A 283 -4.69 -19.50 -10.71
C GLN A 283 -3.15 -19.65 -10.64
N LEU A 284 -2.37 -18.74 -11.25
CA LEU A 284 -0.92 -18.85 -11.31
C LEU A 284 -0.25 -17.50 -11.11
N ARG A 285 0.74 -17.42 -10.20
CA ARG A 285 1.67 -16.30 -10.13
C ARG A 285 3.02 -16.78 -9.61
N ASN A 286 3.87 -17.22 -10.53
CA ASN A 286 5.10 -17.91 -10.19
C ASN A 286 6.34 -17.15 -10.65
N ARG A 287 7.46 -17.38 -9.96
CA ARG A 287 8.71 -16.68 -10.25
C ARG A 287 9.26 -17.11 -11.61
N ILE A 288 9.80 -16.14 -12.33
CA ILE A 288 10.61 -16.39 -13.52
C ILE A 288 12.07 -16.50 -13.07
N VAL A 289 12.77 -17.51 -13.54
CA VAL A 289 14.22 -17.65 -13.35
C VAL A 289 14.89 -17.86 -14.70
N GLN A 290 16.13 -17.36 -14.83
CA GLN A 290 16.97 -17.67 -15.98
C GLN A 290 17.93 -18.79 -15.59
N GLU A 291 17.88 -19.89 -16.34
CA GLU A 291 18.77 -21.04 -16.20
C GLU A 291 19.34 -21.39 -17.56
N ASP A 292 20.68 -21.45 -17.63
CA ASP A 292 21.43 -21.53 -18.88
C ASP A 292 20.99 -20.43 -19.87
N ASN A 293 20.48 -20.81 -21.04
CA ASN A 293 19.99 -19.89 -22.09
C ASN A 293 18.45 -19.86 -22.18
N THR A 294 17.76 -20.26 -21.11
CA THR A 294 16.29 -20.34 -21.07
C THR A 294 15.71 -19.65 -19.85
N PHE A 295 14.44 -19.25 -19.97
CA PHE A 295 13.63 -18.68 -18.89
C PHE A 295 12.60 -19.72 -18.46
N LYS A 296 12.56 -20.05 -17.17
CA LYS A 296 11.64 -21.02 -16.61
C LYS A 296 10.67 -20.35 -15.65
N VAL A 297 9.41 -20.76 -15.70
CA VAL A 297 8.42 -20.38 -14.68
C VAL A 297 8.40 -21.48 -13.63
N LEU A 298 8.91 -21.18 -12.44
CA LEU A 298 9.06 -22.18 -11.37
C LEU A 298 7.72 -22.84 -11.02
N GLY A 299 7.74 -24.14 -10.76
CA GLY A 299 6.54 -24.91 -10.41
C GLY A 299 5.59 -25.18 -11.59
N THR A 300 6.03 -24.96 -12.83
CA THR A 300 5.29 -25.29 -14.06
C THR A 300 6.23 -25.89 -15.11
N ASP A 301 5.67 -26.44 -16.20
CA ASP A 301 6.43 -26.93 -17.35
C ASP A 301 6.78 -25.82 -18.37
N LEU A 302 6.47 -24.56 -18.07
CA LEU A 302 6.72 -23.44 -18.98
C LEU A 302 8.21 -23.08 -19.04
N VAL A 303 8.77 -23.18 -20.23
CA VAL A 303 10.15 -22.83 -20.56
C VAL A 303 10.15 -22.02 -21.86
N PHE A 304 10.90 -20.92 -21.86
CA PHE A 304 11.04 -20.04 -23.01
C PHE A 304 12.50 -19.86 -23.37
N THR A 305 12.84 -19.94 -24.66
CA THR A 305 14.07 -19.33 -25.19
C THR A 305 13.99 -17.81 -25.10
N ALA A 306 15.11 -17.11 -25.32
CA ALA A 306 15.10 -15.64 -25.33
C ALA A 306 14.15 -15.06 -26.38
N SER A 307 14.05 -15.69 -27.57
CA SER A 307 13.13 -15.24 -28.62
C SER A 307 11.67 -15.47 -28.23
N GLU A 308 11.35 -16.61 -27.64
CA GLU A 308 9.99 -16.92 -27.19
C GLU A 308 9.57 -16.00 -26.02
N MET A 309 10.46 -15.75 -25.05
CA MET A 309 10.20 -14.83 -23.95
C MET A 309 9.94 -13.41 -24.46
N ASN A 310 10.71 -12.95 -25.45
CA ASN A 310 10.49 -11.64 -26.04
C ASN A 310 9.11 -11.55 -26.74
N THR A 311 8.74 -12.58 -27.50
CA THR A 311 7.42 -12.67 -28.13
C THR A 311 6.30 -12.72 -27.08
N GLU A 312 6.50 -13.45 -25.99
CA GLU A 312 5.55 -13.56 -24.87
C GLU A 312 5.32 -12.20 -24.21
N ILE A 313 6.39 -11.44 -23.91
CA ILE A 313 6.30 -10.08 -23.35
C ILE A 313 5.54 -9.12 -24.27
N GLU A 314 5.79 -9.17 -25.59
CA GLU A 314 5.12 -8.30 -26.56
C GLU A 314 3.64 -8.65 -26.75
N THR A 315 3.33 -9.95 -26.72
CA THR A 315 1.99 -10.45 -27.01
C THR A 315 1.08 -10.37 -25.79
N TYR A 316 1.60 -10.77 -24.61
CA TYR A 316 0.87 -10.94 -23.36
C TYR A 316 1.55 -10.21 -22.18
N PRO A 317 1.77 -8.88 -22.25
CA PRO A 317 2.45 -8.14 -21.20
C PRO A 317 1.72 -8.19 -19.85
N GLU A 318 0.41 -8.44 -19.83
CA GLU A 318 -0.38 -8.63 -18.61
C GLU A 318 0.02 -9.85 -17.80
N ARG A 319 0.72 -10.83 -18.41
CA ARG A 319 1.26 -11.99 -17.70
C ARG A 319 2.51 -11.65 -16.90
N PHE A 320 3.06 -10.45 -17.02
CA PHE A 320 4.27 -10.04 -16.29
C PHE A 320 3.90 -9.13 -15.12
N SER A 321 3.88 -9.73 -13.92
CA SER A 321 3.53 -9.05 -12.67
C SER A 321 4.79 -8.58 -11.94
N PRO A 322 5.00 -7.27 -11.74
CA PRO A 322 6.16 -6.78 -11.02
C PRO A 322 6.10 -7.17 -9.53
N ASN A 323 7.26 -7.49 -8.95
CA ASN A 323 7.38 -7.66 -7.50
C ASN A 323 7.57 -6.32 -6.78
N VAL A 324 7.87 -6.36 -5.48
CA VAL A 324 8.12 -5.16 -4.64
C VAL A 324 9.25 -4.23 -5.16
N VAL A 325 10.14 -4.71 -6.03
CA VAL A 325 11.21 -3.93 -6.65
C VAL A 325 10.69 -3.14 -7.86
N MET A 326 9.96 -3.78 -8.78
CA MET A 326 9.49 -3.15 -10.02
C MET A 326 8.11 -2.49 -9.91
N ARG A 327 7.30 -2.82 -8.89
CA ARG A 327 5.95 -2.23 -8.70
C ARG A 327 5.98 -0.71 -8.49
N PRO A 328 6.90 -0.14 -7.69
CA PRO A 328 7.07 1.32 -7.62
C PRO A 328 7.34 1.96 -8.99
N VAL A 329 8.23 1.36 -9.78
CA VAL A 329 8.58 1.86 -11.12
C VAL A 329 7.35 1.82 -12.04
N TYR A 330 6.61 0.70 -12.05
CA TYR A 330 5.38 0.56 -12.82
C TYR A 330 4.36 1.64 -12.47
N GLN A 331 4.16 1.92 -11.18
CA GLN A 331 3.27 2.98 -10.71
C GLN A 331 3.65 4.35 -11.26
N GLU A 332 4.94 4.71 -11.20
CA GLU A 332 5.41 6.04 -11.59
C GLU A 332 5.45 6.26 -13.11
N ILE A 333 5.54 5.19 -13.90
CA ILE A 333 5.42 5.24 -15.38
C ILE A 333 3.97 5.48 -15.81
N ILE A 334 3.01 4.87 -15.10
CA ILE A 334 1.60 4.96 -15.46
C ILE A 334 0.96 6.24 -14.96
N LEU A 335 1.34 6.70 -13.76
CA LEU A 335 0.69 7.83 -13.09
C LEU A 335 1.54 9.11 -13.15
N PRO A 336 0.91 10.28 -13.36
CA PRO A 336 1.56 11.58 -13.15
C PRO A 336 1.68 11.89 -11.64
N ASN A 337 2.27 10.97 -10.87
CA ASN A 337 2.35 11.03 -9.42
C ASN A 337 3.43 12.00 -8.92
N LEU A 338 3.06 12.84 -7.95
CA LEU A 338 3.94 13.78 -7.27
C LEU A 338 4.55 13.17 -6.00
N ALA A 339 3.74 12.40 -5.27
CA ALA A 339 4.12 11.90 -3.95
C ALA A 339 3.53 10.52 -3.67
N TYR A 340 4.36 9.65 -3.09
CA TYR A 340 3.92 8.38 -2.52
C TYR A 340 3.74 8.51 -1.01
N ILE A 341 2.53 8.25 -0.53
CA ILE A 341 2.18 8.21 0.89
C ILE A 341 2.31 6.76 1.37
N GLY A 342 3.14 6.51 2.37
CA GLY A 342 3.38 5.16 2.90
C GLY A 342 3.65 5.14 4.40
N GLY A 343 3.60 3.94 5.00
CA GLY A 343 4.10 3.68 6.35
C GLY A 343 5.63 3.54 6.38
N GLY A 344 6.19 3.39 7.59
CA GLY A 344 7.65 3.31 7.79
C GLY A 344 8.34 2.21 6.98
N GLY A 345 7.78 1.00 6.98
CA GLY A 345 8.31 -0.12 6.19
C GLY A 345 8.27 0.14 4.67
N GLU A 346 7.22 0.81 4.19
CA GLU A 346 7.12 1.16 2.77
C GLU A 346 8.16 2.20 2.37
N LEU A 347 8.24 3.31 3.11
CA LEU A 347 9.22 4.34 2.79
C LEU A 347 10.65 3.82 2.92
N ALA A 348 10.89 2.89 3.83
CA ALA A 348 12.18 2.24 3.96
C ALA A 348 12.56 1.46 2.68
N TYR A 349 11.67 0.64 2.11
CA TYR A 349 12.00 -0.01 0.85
C TYR A 349 12.06 0.99 -0.32
N TRP A 350 11.23 2.04 -0.37
CA TRP A 350 11.31 3.05 -1.43
C TRP A 350 12.68 3.73 -1.47
N GLN A 351 13.24 4.06 -0.31
CA GLN A 351 14.57 4.65 -0.18
C GLN A 351 15.71 3.74 -0.71
N GLU A 352 15.50 2.43 -0.83
CA GLU A 352 16.48 1.50 -1.43
C GLU A 352 16.54 1.60 -2.97
N ARG A 353 15.64 2.36 -3.60
CA ARG A 353 15.41 2.32 -5.05
C ARG A 353 15.65 3.64 -5.75
N GLN A 354 16.04 4.72 -5.05
CA GLN A 354 16.25 6.01 -5.71
C GLN A 354 17.23 5.92 -6.91
N LYS A 355 18.30 5.14 -6.78
CA LYS A 355 19.27 4.90 -7.85
C LYS A 355 18.72 4.05 -9.00
N GLN A 356 17.84 3.11 -8.71
CA GLN A 356 17.13 2.34 -9.72
C GLN A 356 16.26 3.27 -10.60
N PHE A 357 15.52 4.18 -9.96
CA PHE A 357 14.71 5.17 -10.67
C PHE A 357 15.57 6.10 -11.55
N GLU A 358 16.69 6.59 -11.02
CA GLU A 358 17.65 7.41 -11.78
C GLU A 358 18.17 6.68 -13.03
N GLN A 359 18.55 5.40 -12.90
CA GLN A 359 19.02 4.59 -14.03
C GLN A 359 17.94 4.36 -15.08
N LEU A 360 16.69 4.19 -14.66
CA LEU A 360 15.55 3.98 -15.57
C LEU A 360 15.01 5.28 -16.18
N GLY A 361 15.57 6.43 -15.80
CA GLY A 361 15.09 7.74 -16.26
C GLY A 361 13.69 8.08 -15.76
N VAL A 362 13.25 7.46 -14.65
CA VAL A 362 11.94 7.69 -14.02
C VAL A 362 12.12 8.60 -12.81
N ASN A 363 11.31 9.63 -12.71
CA ASN A 363 11.27 10.59 -11.63
C ASN A 363 10.85 9.89 -10.33
N PHE A 364 11.73 9.94 -9.34
CA PHE A 364 11.44 9.44 -8.01
C PHE A 364 10.48 10.38 -7.27
N PRO A 365 9.31 9.91 -6.79
CA PRO A 365 8.30 10.78 -6.17
C PRO A 365 8.74 11.29 -4.79
N MET A 366 8.05 12.31 -4.27
CA MET A 366 8.22 12.69 -2.87
C MET A 366 7.69 11.57 -1.97
N LEU A 367 8.51 11.10 -1.03
CA LEU A 367 8.08 10.08 -0.07
C LEU A 367 7.43 10.79 1.14
N ILE A 368 6.18 10.50 1.44
CA ILE A 368 5.46 11.14 2.55
C ILE A 368 5.04 10.09 3.54
N ARG A 369 5.43 10.29 4.81
CA ARG A 369 5.01 9.42 5.88
C ARG A 369 3.55 9.68 6.20
N ARG A 370 2.68 8.68 6.02
CA ARG A 370 1.26 8.75 6.42
C ARG A 370 1.13 9.10 7.89
N ASN A 371 -0.03 9.58 8.30
CA ASN A 371 -0.32 9.73 9.72
C ASN A 371 -0.41 8.36 10.42
N SER A 372 0.06 8.30 11.67
CA SER A 372 -0.17 7.20 12.61
C SER A 372 -1.15 7.70 13.67
N ALA A 373 -2.24 6.98 13.91
CA ALA A 373 -3.27 7.37 14.86
C ALA A 373 -3.78 6.16 15.64
N MET A 374 -4.25 6.42 16.85
CA MET A 374 -4.92 5.46 17.72
C MET A 374 -6.24 6.09 18.15
N LEU A 375 -7.34 5.35 17.98
CA LEU A 375 -8.66 5.77 18.44
C LEU A 375 -8.90 5.16 19.82
N VAL A 376 -9.17 6.02 20.81
CA VAL A 376 -9.53 5.60 22.15
C VAL A 376 -10.97 6.04 22.41
N ASP A 377 -11.87 5.07 22.56
CA ASP A 377 -13.27 5.34 22.88
C ASP A 377 -13.45 5.75 24.35
N SER A 378 -14.63 6.27 24.68
CA SER A 378 -14.94 6.76 26.02
C SER A 378 -14.93 5.66 27.10
N GLY A 379 -15.23 4.42 26.74
CA GLY A 379 -15.15 3.27 27.63
C GLY A 379 -13.70 2.91 27.95
N SER A 380 -12.84 2.89 26.93
CA SER A 380 -11.40 2.69 27.08
C SER A 380 -10.75 3.79 27.92
N LEU A 381 -11.13 5.06 27.70
CA LEU A 381 -10.65 6.19 28.49
C LEU A 381 -11.01 6.06 29.99
N LYS A 382 -12.26 5.70 30.30
CA LYS A 382 -12.70 5.46 31.69
C LYS A 382 -11.94 4.31 32.35
N ARG A 383 -11.51 3.30 31.58
CA ARG A 383 -10.70 2.19 32.11
C ARG A 383 -9.28 2.66 32.44
N LEU A 384 -8.67 3.48 31.58
CA LEU A 384 -7.37 4.10 31.85
C LEU A 384 -7.40 4.92 33.13
N GLU A 385 -8.42 5.78 33.28
CA GLU A 385 -8.61 6.59 34.50
C GLU A 385 -8.73 5.73 35.76
N LYS A 386 -9.53 4.65 35.72
CA LYS A 386 -9.68 3.73 36.86
C LYS A 386 -8.40 2.98 37.22
N LEU A 387 -7.54 2.71 36.23
CA LEU A 387 -6.26 2.04 36.42
C LEU A 387 -5.14 3.01 36.80
N GLY A 388 -5.42 4.32 36.88
CA GLY A 388 -4.41 5.35 37.11
C GLY A 388 -3.40 5.48 35.96
N LEU A 389 -3.77 5.02 34.76
CA LEU A 389 -2.90 5.05 33.58
C LEU A 389 -3.13 6.32 32.75
N GLN A 390 -2.06 6.85 32.20
CA GLN A 390 -2.03 7.93 31.24
C GLN A 390 -1.85 7.39 29.81
N MET A 391 -2.10 8.25 28.82
CA MET A 391 -1.97 7.85 27.41
C MET A 391 -0.56 7.40 26.99
N PRO A 392 0.56 8.04 27.43
CA PRO A 392 1.91 7.55 27.11
C PRO A 392 2.18 6.13 27.63
N ASP A 393 1.52 5.71 28.70
CA ASP A 393 1.70 4.37 29.28
C ASP A 393 1.28 3.27 28.30
N LEU A 394 0.39 3.57 27.35
CA LEU A 394 -0.04 2.63 26.32
C LEU A 394 1.09 2.21 25.38
N PHE A 395 2.22 2.92 25.37
CA PHE A 395 3.40 2.52 24.62
C PHE A 395 4.30 1.54 25.37
N GLU A 396 4.07 1.30 26.66
CA GLU A 396 4.82 0.32 27.45
C GLU A 396 4.35 -1.10 27.18
N ALA A 397 5.24 -2.07 27.42
CA ALA A 397 4.87 -3.48 27.39
C ALA A 397 3.83 -3.77 28.48
N THR A 398 2.78 -4.53 28.14
CA THR A 398 1.70 -4.91 29.07
C THR A 398 2.21 -5.49 30.38
N GLU A 399 3.28 -6.29 30.34
CA GLU A 399 3.90 -6.88 31.54
C GLU A 399 4.46 -5.83 32.50
N HIS A 400 5.01 -4.72 31.98
CA HIS A 400 5.51 -3.63 32.80
C HIS A 400 4.36 -2.89 33.48
N LEU A 401 3.28 -2.63 32.74
CA LEU A 401 2.07 -2.02 33.28
C LEU A 401 1.45 -2.88 34.40
N ILE A 402 1.39 -4.21 34.20
CA ILE A 402 0.91 -5.15 35.22
C ILE A 402 1.80 -5.12 36.46
N LYS A 403 3.13 -5.19 36.31
CA LYS A 403 4.08 -5.14 37.44
C LYS A 403 3.95 -3.83 38.22
N ARG A 404 3.83 -2.70 37.53
CA ARG A 404 3.63 -1.37 38.13
C ARG A 404 2.32 -1.32 38.91
N PHE A 405 1.22 -1.76 38.30
CA PHE A 405 -0.08 -1.81 38.95
C PHE A 405 -0.07 -2.70 40.22
N LEU A 406 0.53 -3.89 40.15
CA LEU A 406 0.67 -4.78 41.30
C LEU A 406 1.50 -4.16 42.41
N LYS A 407 2.62 -3.50 42.08
CA LYS A 407 3.48 -2.83 43.06
C LYS A 407 2.75 -1.69 43.78
N ASP A 408 1.96 -0.90 43.05
CA ASP A 408 1.28 0.27 43.59
C ASP A 408 0.02 -0.08 44.41
N ASN A 409 -0.54 -1.28 44.22
CA ASN A 409 -1.79 -1.71 44.85
C ASN A 409 -1.64 -2.94 45.78
N ALA A 410 -0.47 -3.57 45.86
CA ALA A 410 -0.23 -4.66 46.81
C ALA A 410 0.07 -4.09 48.20
N GLU A 411 -0.72 -4.50 49.20
CA GLU A 411 -0.59 -4.06 50.60
C GLU A 411 0.62 -4.66 51.34
N SER A 412 1.36 -5.60 50.72
CA SER A 412 2.52 -6.25 51.35
C SER A 412 3.70 -6.38 50.37
N GLU A 413 4.92 -6.17 50.87
CA GLU A 413 6.16 -6.44 50.13
C GLU A 413 6.15 -7.90 49.68
N LEU A 414 6.09 -8.12 48.36
CA LEU A 414 6.32 -9.43 47.74
C LEU A 414 7.80 -9.80 47.90
N SER A 415 8.15 -10.23 49.12
CA SER A 415 9.47 -10.73 49.48
C SER A 415 9.44 -12.26 49.46
N LEU A 416 10.21 -12.86 48.54
CA LEU A 416 10.45 -14.32 48.48
C LEU A 416 11.50 -14.80 49.51
N ASN A 417 11.83 -14.01 50.54
CA ASN A 417 12.86 -14.37 51.53
C ASN A 417 12.43 -15.49 52.51
N HIS A 418 11.27 -16.10 52.33
CA HIS A 418 10.74 -17.14 53.22
C HIS A 418 10.49 -18.51 52.56
N GLU A 419 11.01 -18.77 51.36
CA GLU A 419 11.14 -20.14 50.87
C GLU A 419 12.55 -20.66 51.21
N LYS A 420 12.65 -21.37 52.35
CA LYS A 420 13.78 -22.22 52.72
C LYS A 420 13.38 -23.68 52.69
#